data_AF-A0A3D5RYY1-F1
#
_entry.id   AF-A0A3D5RYY1-F1
#
_cell.length_a   1.000
_cell.length_b   1.000
_cell.length_c   1.000
_cell.angle_alpha   90.00
_cell.angle_beta   90.00
_cell.angle_gamma   90.00
#
_symmetry.space_group_name_H-M   'P 1'
#
loop_
_entity.id
_entity.type
_entity.pdbx_description
1 polymer ?
#
loop_
_entity_poly.entity_id
_entity_poly.type
_entity_poly.pdbx_seq_one_letter_code
_entity_poly.pdbx_strand_id
1 'polypeptide(L)'
;MTGYLLASLLAFFAVECFFRLPFGKESESLLAVSKKSVRVLGSKRISDHWKERVLARYAREILKSSFYLALLFTGMLACLGVSGFLLEMWFDPQPTMIETLASPIGWFWMTVVASAYLYLRNRFTAVSKKSGYTLGDRVLHHLALDVPWIGRISLEIDQTLFRNKEVKQVQAPIFISGLARAGTTILMRTFYETGKFRSLIYRDMPWVLMPGIWKRLSQPFHQNKANKERAHRDGIEVNFDSPEAFEEVFWKTFSANEYLFEDHLSPYSASEEVIHRFRQFVGQVVSSEEQPSQQRYLSKNNNNILRLGSIRQA
;
A
#
# COMPACT_ATOMS: atom_id res chain seq x y z
N MET A 1 24.44 -31.32 14.27
CA MET A 1 23.16 -30.59 14.48
C MET A 1 23.31 -29.39 15.43
N THR A 2 24.32 -29.37 16.29
CA THR A 2 24.55 -28.29 17.26
C THR A 2 24.82 -26.92 16.58
N GLY A 3 25.50 -26.90 15.42
CA GLY A 3 25.69 -25.68 14.63
C GLY A 3 24.39 -25.00 14.21
N TYR A 4 23.39 -25.78 13.77
CA TYR A 4 22.08 -25.24 13.40
C TYR A 4 21.29 -24.70 14.59
N LEU A 5 21.48 -25.26 15.80
CA LEU A 5 20.85 -24.76 17.03
C LEU A 5 21.46 -23.44 17.48
N LEU A 6 22.79 -23.31 17.42
CA LEU A 6 23.48 -22.05 17.73
C LEU A 6 23.16 -20.98 16.69
N ALA A 7 23.07 -21.35 15.41
CA ALA A 7 22.61 -20.47 14.35
C ALA A 7 21.19 -19.95 14.66
N SER A 8 20.26 -20.82 15.10
CA SER A 8 18.91 -20.38 15.53
C SER A 8 18.94 -19.34 16.65
N LEU A 9 19.82 -19.50 17.65
CA LEU A 9 20.01 -18.52 18.72
C LEU A 9 20.54 -17.18 18.18
N LEU A 10 21.51 -17.25 17.26
CA LEU A 10 22.02 -16.07 16.56
C LEU A 10 20.93 -15.37 15.74
N ALA A 11 20.00 -16.12 15.14
CA ALA A 11 18.86 -15.59 14.41
C ALA A 11 17.91 -14.80 15.33
N PHE A 12 17.58 -15.35 16.49
CA PHE A 12 16.75 -14.65 17.47
C PHE A 12 17.42 -13.37 17.96
N PHE A 13 18.72 -13.46 18.26
CA PHE A 13 19.50 -12.31 18.68
C PHE A 13 19.58 -11.23 17.59
N ALA A 14 19.75 -11.61 16.32
CA ALA A 14 19.72 -10.69 15.19
C ALA A 14 18.38 -9.96 15.06
N VAL A 15 17.27 -10.69 15.19
CA VAL A 15 15.93 -10.10 15.15
C VAL A 15 15.74 -9.11 16.31
N GLU A 16 16.13 -9.47 17.54
CA GLU A 16 16.01 -8.57 18.69
C GLU A 16 16.89 -7.31 18.57
N CYS A 17 18.14 -7.46 18.12
CA CYS A 17 19.03 -6.34 17.85
C CYS A 17 18.43 -5.40 16.79
N PHE A 18 17.88 -5.95 15.70
CA PHE A 18 17.26 -5.15 14.65
C PHE A 18 16.10 -4.29 15.17
N PHE A 19 15.24 -4.83 16.03
CA PHE A 19 14.10 -4.07 16.57
C PHE A 19 14.45 -3.12 17.72
N ARG A 20 15.55 -3.36 18.45
CA ARG A 20 16.02 -2.46 19.51
C ARG A 20 16.78 -1.25 18.95
N LEU A 21 17.44 -1.43 17.80
CA LEU A 21 18.13 -0.35 17.12
C LEU A 21 17.15 0.58 16.39
N PRO A 22 17.43 1.89 16.30
CA PRO A 22 16.50 2.88 15.76
C PRO A 22 16.43 2.90 14.22
N PHE A 23 16.61 1.76 13.54
CA PHE A 23 16.59 1.67 12.07
C PHE A 23 15.33 2.31 11.47
N GLY A 24 14.16 2.05 12.06
CA GLY A 24 12.89 2.59 11.58
C GLY A 24 12.81 4.12 11.66
N LYS A 25 13.16 4.70 12.81
CA LYS A 25 13.13 6.15 13.03
C LYS A 25 14.07 6.90 12.07
N GLU A 26 15.26 6.36 11.86
CA GLU A 26 16.25 6.99 10.99
C GLU A 26 15.92 6.82 9.50
N SER A 27 15.37 5.67 9.11
CA SER A 27 14.87 5.47 7.75
C SER A 27 13.71 6.42 7.43
N GLU A 28 12.79 6.63 8.38
CA GLU A 28 11.70 7.61 8.24
C GLU A 28 12.21 9.04 8.11
N SER A 29 13.20 9.43 8.94
CA SER A 29 13.85 10.74 8.87
C SER A 29 14.49 10.97 7.50
N LEU A 30 15.26 9.99 7.02
CA LEU A 30 15.92 10.03 5.71
C LEU A 30 14.89 10.19 4.58
N LEU A 31 13.84 9.37 4.57
CA LEU A 31 12.77 9.45 3.57
C LEU A 31 12.06 10.81 3.61
N ALA A 32 11.81 11.36 4.80
CA ALA A 32 11.17 12.66 4.96
C ALA A 32 12.02 13.81 4.39
N VAL A 33 13.33 13.80 4.64
CA VAL A 33 14.26 14.80 4.10
C VAL A 33 14.40 14.65 2.58
N SER A 34 14.51 13.42 2.07
CA SER A 34 14.56 13.15 0.64
C SER A 34 13.30 13.66 -0.09
N LYS A 35 12.11 13.42 0.46
CA LYS A 35 10.85 13.96 -0.10
C LYS A 35 10.82 15.49 -0.11
N LYS A 36 11.32 16.14 0.94
CA LYS A 36 11.45 17.61 0.99
C LYS A 36 12.42 18.13 -0.06
N SER A 37 13.55 17.44 -0.25
CA SER A 37 14.56 17.79 -1.26
C SER A 37 13.99 17.75 -2.68
N VAL A 38 13.32 16.66 -3.06
CA VAL A 38 12.66 16.51 -4.37
C VAL A 38 11.61 17.60 -4.61
N ARG A 39 10.81 17.92 -3.58
CA ARG A 39 9.81 18.99 -3.68
C ARG A 39 10.43 20.37 -3.90
N VAL A 40 11.56 20.67 -3.24
CA VAL A 40 12.26 21.95 -3.41
C VAL A 40 12.89 22.05 -4.80
N LEU A 41 13.49 20.97 -5.30
CA LEU A 41 14.00 20.90 -6.67
C LEU A 41 12.92 21.18 -7.72
N GLY A 42 11.75 20.55 -7.58
CA GLY A 42 10.62 20.69 -8.51
C GLY A 42 9.85 22.01 -8.38
N SER A 43 10.13 22.84 -7.37
CA SER A 43 9.38 24.07 -7.15
C SER A 43 9.80 25.19 -8.11
N LYS A 44 8.83 25.75 -8.83
CA LYS A 44 9.00 26.97 -9.65
C LYS A 44 8.98 28.27 -8.84
N ARG A 45 8.59 28.20 -7.56
CA ARG A 45 8.42 29.39 -6.68
C ARG A 45 9.70 29.76 -5.92
N ILE A 46 10.74 28.94 -6.00
CA ILE A 46 12.00 29.12 -5.27
C ILE A 46 13.08 29.52 -6.28
N SER A 47 13.78 30.62 -6.04
CA SER A 47 14.89 31.03 -6.90
C SER A 47 16.06 30.05 -6.80
N ASP A 48 16.86 29.95 -7.85
CA ASP A 48 17.94 28.97 -7.93
C ASP A 48 19.01 29.18 -6.83
N HIS A 49 19.28 30.43 -6.45
CA HIS A 49 20.17 30.74 -5.33
C HIS A 49 19.67 30.16 -4.00
N TRP A 50 18.36 30.22 -3.74
CA TRP A 50 17.78 29.61 -2.54
C TRP A 50 17.71 28.09 -2.62
N LYS A 51 17.48 27.53 -3.82
CA LYS A 51 17.57 26.07 -4.04
C LYS A 51 18.95 25.56 -3.69
N GLU A 52 20.01 26.20 -4.17
CA GLU A 52 21.38 25.79 -3.89
C GLU A 52 21.67 25.72 -2.37
N ARG A 53 21.34 26.78 -1.62
CA ARG A 53 21.58 26.83 -0.17
C ARG A 53 20.75 25.80 0.61
N VAL A 54 19.48 25.61 0.23
CA VAL A 54 18.58 24.67 0.91
C VAL A 54 18.92 23.22 0.58
N LEU A 55 19.27 22.93 -0.67
CA LEU A 55 19.65 21.59 -1.11
C LEU A 55 20.99 21.16 -0.51
N ALA A 56 21.95 22.07 -0.35
CA ALA A 56 23.19 21.79 0.38
C ALA A 56 22.92 21.35 1.83
N ARG A 57 21.93 21.96 2.50
CA ARG A 57 21.49 21.55 3.83
C ARG A 57 20.83 20.17 3.83
N TYR A 58 19.91 19.90 2.90
CA TYR A 58 19.28 18.59 2.79
C TYR A 58 20.27 17.48 2.44
N ALA A 59 21.24 17.76 1.56
CA ALA A 59 22.30 16.82 1.23
C ALA A 59 23.11 16.43 2.47
N ARG A 60 23.43 17.40 3.34
CA ARG A 60 24.13 17.13 4.62
C ARG A 60 23.30 16.27 5.58
N GLU A 61 22.00 16.56 5.72
CA GLU A 61 21.10 15.78 6.57
C GLU A 61 20.92 14.35 6.05
N ILE A 62 20.79 14.18 4.73
CA ILE A 62 20.74 12.86 4.08
C ILE A 62 22.05 12.12 4.33
N LEU A 63 23.20 12.77 4.09
CA LEU A 63 24.52 12.16 4.31
C LEU A 63 24.69 11.70 5.76
N LYS A 64 24.32 12.55 6.73
CA LYS A 64 24.40 12.22 8.16
C LYS A 64 23.50 11.02 8.52
N SER A 65 22.27 11.03 8.03
CA SER A 65 21.30 9.94 8.30
C SER A 65 21.76 8.62 7.66
N SER A 66 22.25 8.68 6.41
CA SER A 66 22.83 7.52 5.71
C SER A 66 24.07 6.97 6.43
N PHE A 67 24.97 7.86 6.88
CA PHE A 67 26.15 7.46 7.63
C PHE A 67 25.78 6.81 8.97
N TYR A 68 24.82 7.38 9.69
CA TYR A 68 24.34 6.82 10.94
C TYR A 68 23.65 5.45 10.74
N LEU A 69 22.84 5.29 9.71
CA LEU A 69 22.27 3.99 9.33
C LEU A 69 23.37 2.96 8.99
N ALA A 70 24.40 3.36 8.26
CA ALA A 70 25.55 2.50 7.97
C ALA A 70 26.30 2.10 9.26
N LEU A 71 26.47 3.03 10.21
CA LEU A 71 27.07 2.76 11.51
C LEU A 71 26.24 1.78 12.34
N LEU A 72 24.90 1.94 12.36
CA LEU A 72 24.00 1.01 13.03
C LEU A 72 24.07 -0.39 12.41
N PHE A 73 24.09 -0.48 11.08
CA PHE A 73 24.16 -1.76 10.37
C PHE A 73 25.49 -2.47 10.61
N THR A 74 26.60 -1.74 10.47
CA THR A 74 27.95 -2.29 10.74
C THR A 74 28.11 -2.69 12.21
N GLY A 75 27.61 -1.87 13.15
CA GLY A 75 27.59 -2.21 14.57
C GLY A 75 26.76 -3.45 14.89
N MET A 76 25.60 -3.62 14.24
CA MET A 76 24.77 -4.82 14.36
C MET A 76 25.50 -6.06 13.83
N LEU A 77 26.12 -5.98 12.64
CA LEU A 77 26.89 -7.08 12.07
C LEU A 77 28.10 -7.45 12.94
N ALA A 78 28.82 -6.46 13.47
CA ALA A 78 29.93 -6.70 14.39
C ALA A 78 29.46 -7.39 15.68
N CYS A 79 28.34 -6.94 16.25
CA CYS A 79 27.74 -7.56 17.43
C CYS A 79 27.34 -9.02 17.16
N LEU A 80 26.75 -9.30 15.99
CA LEU A 80 26.41 -10.65 15.58
C LEU A 80 27.64 -11.52 15.33
N GLY A 81 28.66 -10.98 14.66
CA GLY A 81 29.90 -11.70 14.40
C GLY A 81 30.64 -12.07 15.69
N VAL A 82 30.78 -11.12 16.63
CA VAL A 82 31.40 -11.36 17.94
C VAL A 82 30.59 -12.40 18.74
N SER A 83 29.26 -12.26 18.76
CA SER A 83 28.40 -13.22 19.46
C SER A 83 28.51 -14.62 18.84
N GLY A 84 28.58 -14.70 17.52
CA GLY A 84 28.75 -15.97 16.82
C GLY A 84 30.10 -16.63 17.09
N PHE A 85 31.19 -15.84 17.04
CA PHE A 85 32.53 -16.32 17.36
C PHE A 85 32.64 -16.81 18.81
N LEU A 86 32.04 -16.09 19.76
CA LEU A 86 32.00 -16.51 21.16
C LEU A 86 31.24 -17.82 21.34
N LEU A 87 30.08 -17.99 20.69
CA LEU A 87 29.32 -19.24 20.74
C LEU A 87 30.11 -20.41 20.13
N GLU A 88 30.84 -20.17 19.05
CA GLU A 88 31.68 -21.17 18.41
C GLU A 88 32.84 -21.61 19.33
N MET A 89 33.53 -20.66 19.96
CA MET A 89 34.63 -20.94 20.89
C MET A 89 34.18 -21.74 22.13
N TRP A 90 32.95 -21.53 22.61
CA TRP A 90 32.46 -22.16 23.84
C TRP A 90 31.84 -23.55 23.63
N PHE A 91 31.22 -23.80 22.47
CA PHE A 91 30.40 -25.00 22.24
C PHE A 91 30.94 -25.95 21.16
N ASP A 92 31.99 -25.57 20.42
CA ASP A 92 32.62 -26.34 19.34
C ASP A 92 31.60 -27.09 18.46
N PRO A 93 30.68 -26.35 17.79
CA PRO A 93 29.56 -26.96 17.09
C PRO A 93 29.99 -27.77 15.86
N GLN A 94 29.25 -28.84 15.59
CA GLN A 94 29.40 -29.68 14.39
C GLN A 94 28.08 -29.72 13.60
N PRO A 95 28.01 -29.21 12.36
CA PRO A 95 29.05 -28.45 11.64
C PRO A 95 29.36 -27.10 12.30
N THR A 96 30.47 -26.48 11.91
CA THR A 96 30.91 -25.18 12.46
C THR A 96 29.89 -24.09 12.15
N MET A 97 29.96 -22.97 12.89
CA MET A 97 29.04 -21.86 12.67
C MET A 97 29.27 -21.23 11.29
N ILE A 98 30.54 -21.12 10.88
CA ILE A 98 30.91 -20.60 9.55
C ILE A 98 30.38 -21.52 8.44
N GLU A 99 30.53 -22.84 8.56
CA GLU A 99 29.98 -23.78 7.58
C GLU A 99 28.45 -23.72 7.51
N THR A 100 27.80 -23.60 8.67
CA THR A 100 26.34 -23.44 8.74
C THR A 100 25.90 -22.14 8.05
N LEU A 101 26.61 -21.04 8.28
CA LEU A 101 26.32 -19.73 7.66
C LEU A 101 26.71 -19.66 6.17
N ALA A 102 27.63 -20.50 5.69
CA ALA A 102 28.01 -20.58 4.28
C ALA A 102 27.13 -21.55 3.48
N SER A 103 26.37 -22.42 4.16
CA SER A 103 25.54 -23.45 3.53
C SER A 103 24.17 -22.92 3.10
N PRO A 104 23.68 -23.26 1.88
CA PRO A 104 22.32 -22.94 1.45
C PRO A 104 21.23 -23.51 2.38
N ILE A 105 21.49 -24.68 2.99
CA ILE A 105 20.58 -25.30 3.96
C ILE A 105 20.52 -24.46 5.23
N GLY A 106 21.66 -23.90 5.66
CA GLY A 106 21.72 -22.98 6.79
C GLY A 106 20.95 -21.68 6.53
N TRP A 107 21.06 -21.11 5.34
CA TRP A 107 20.26 -19.93 4.96
C TRP A 107 18.76 -20.20 5.01
N PHE A 108 18.32 -21.33 4.47
CA PHE A 108 16.92 -21.75 4.53
C PHE A 108 16.46 -21.91 5.97
N TRP A 109 17.22 -22.65 6.78
CA TRP A 109 16.94 -22.88 8.20
C TRP A 109 16.82 -21.56 9.00
N MET A 110 17.80 -20.67 8.85
CA MET A 110 17.83 -19.38 9.51
C MET A 110 16.65 -18.49 9.12
N THR A 111 16.27 -18.51 7.85
CA THR A 111 15.13 -17.76 7.33
C THR A 111 13.82 -18.27 7.95
N VAL A 112 13.64 -19.59 8.03
CA VAL A 112 12.45 -20.20 8.65
C VAL A 112 12.38 -19.85 10.13
N VAL A 113 13.48 -20.00 10.87
CA VAL A 113 13.56 -19.71 12.31
C VAL A 113 13.31 -18.23 12.60
N ALA A 114 13.96 -17.34 11.86
CA ALA A 114 13.75 -15.89 11.99
C ALA A 114 12.30 -15.52 11.67
N SER A 115 11.71 -16.07 10.61
CA SER A 115 10.33 -15.81 10.20
C SER A 115 9.32 -16.29 11.25
N ALA A 116 9.52 -17.50 11.80
CA ALA A 116 8.68 -18.06 12.86
C ALA A 116 8.75 -17.21 14.14
N TYR A 117 9.95 -16.77 14.52
CA TYR A 117 10.14 -15.90 15.67
C TYR A 117 9.53 -14.51 15.46
N LEU A 118 9.71 -13.92 14.28
CA LEU A 118 9.07 -12.66 13.90
C LEU A 118 7.56 -12.74 14.00
N TYR A 119 6.96 -13.82 13.48
CA TYR A 119 5.53 -14.06 13.57
C TYR A 119 5.06 -14.13 15.04
N LEU A 120 5.75 -14.93 15.86
CA LEU A 120 5.41 -15.11 17.27
C LEU A 120 5.56 -13.80 18.05
N ARG A 121 6.69 -13.10 17.88
CA ARG A 121 6.99 -11.80 18.49
C ARG A 121 5.97 -10.74 18.11
N ASN A 122 5.60 -10.65 16.82
CA ASN A 122 4.60 -9.70 16.36
C ASN A 122 3.20 -10.04 16.91
N ARG A 123 2.86 -11.31 17.09
CA ARG A 123 1.61 -11.70 17.74
C ARG A 123 1.57 -11.27 19.21
N PHE A 124 2.64 -11.48 19.97
CA PHE A 124 2.73 -11.07 21.37
C PHE A 124 2.76 -9.54 21.55
N THR A 125 3.45 -8.82 20.66
CA THR A 125 3.47 -7.35 20.69
C THR A 125 2.19 -6.73 20.16
N ALA A 126 1.47 -7.39 19.24
CA ALA A 126 0.15 -6.97 18.76
C ALA A 126 -0.94 -7.06 19.84
N VAL A 127 -0.83 -8.00 20.79
CA VAL A 127 -1.70 -8.04 21.98
C VAL A 127 -1.54 -6.79 22.86
N SER A 128 -0.36 -6.14 22.83
CA SER A 128 -0.09 -4.90 23.57
C SER A 128 -0.40 -3.62 22.76
N LYS A 129 -0.29 -3.66 21.43
CA LYS A 129 -0.50 -2.49 20.56
C LYS A 129 -1.97 -2.37 20.13
N LYS A 130 -2.76 -1.62 20.90
CA LYS A 130 -4.11 -1.17 20.51
C LYS A 130 -4.12 -0.59 19.08
N SER A 131 -5.17 -0.93 18.35
CA SER A 131 -5.35 -0.73 16.91
C SER A 131 -4.87 0.62 16.34
N GLY A 132 -3.92 0.54 15.40
CA GLY A 132 -3.55 1.65 14.52
C GLY A 132 -2.91 1.10 13.24
N TYR A 133 -3.16 1.76 12.11
CA TYR A 133 -2.56 1.47 10.79
C TYR A 133 -1.04 1.21 10.94
N THR A 134 -0.56 0.05 10.48
CA THR A 134 0.87 -0.28 10.56
C THR A 134 1.68 0.55 9.55
N LEU A 135 3.00 0.63 9.72
CA LEU A 135 3.89 1.31 8.77
C LEU A 135 3.86 0.63 7.40
N GLY A 136 3.76 -0.71 7.38
CA GLY A 136 3.56 -1.49 6.16
C GLY A 136 2.25 -1.12 5.46
N ASP A 137 1.14 -1.00 6.20
CA ASP A 137 -0.14 -0.57 5.63
C ASP A 137 -0.05 0.82 5.01
N ARG A 138 0.70 1.75 5.62
CA ARG A 138 0.91 3.11 5.08
C ARG A 138 1.78 3.11 3.82
N VAL A 139 2.82 2.29 3.77
CA VAL A 139 3.67 2.15 2.58
C VAL A 139 2.90 1.48 1.44
N LEU A 140 2.16 0.40 1.73
CA LEU A 140 1.30 -0.29 0.76
C LEU A 140 0.22 0.65 0.21
N HIS A 141 -0.41 1.45 1.07
CA HIS A 141 -1.37 2.48 0.69
C HIS A 141 -0.75 3.55 -0.20
N HIS A 142 0.44 4.05 0.13
CA HIS A 142 1.15 5.04 -0.68
C HIS A 142 1.54 4.48 -2.05
N LEU A 143 2.06 3.24 -2.09
CA LEU A 143 2.47 2.60 -3.33
C LEU A 143 1.27 2.30 -4.25
N ALA A 144 0.16 1.80 -3.71
CA ALA A 144 -0.99 1.43 -4.53
C ALA A 144 -1.80 2.64 -5.04
N LEU A 145 -1.85 3.74 -4.29
CA LEU A 145 -2.76 4.86 -4.56
C LEU A 145 -2.09 6.15 -5.02
N ASP A 146 -0.85 6.41 -4.56
CA ASP A 146 -0.15 7.67 -4.85
C ASP A 146 0.89 7.52 -5.97
N VAL A 147 1.10 6.30 -6.49
CA VAL A 147 2.08 6.01 -7.55
C VAL A 147 1.37 5.57 -8.84
N PRO A 148 1.19 6.48 -9.83
CA PRO A 148 0.40 6.20 -11.03
C PRO A 148 0.90 5.05 -11.92
N TRP A 149 2.20 4.74 -11.92
CA TRP A 149 2.71 3.61 -12.70
C TRP A 149 2.37 2.26 -12.05
N ILE A 150 2.33 2.20 -10.71
CA ILE A 150 1.92 1.01 -9.97
C ILE A 150 0.44 0.73 -10.26
N GLY A 151 -0.42 1.76 -10.22
CA GLY A 151 -1.84 1.61 -10.57
C GLY A 151 -2.08 1.10 -11.99
N ARG A 152 -1.27 1.54 -12.96
CA ARG A 152 -1.34 1.07 -14.36
C ARG A 152 -0.98 -0.41 -14.48
N ILE A 153 0.17 -0.81 -13.93
CA ILE A 153 0.63 -2.20 -13.92
C ILE A 153 -0.37 -3.09 -13.19
N SER A 154 -0.95 -2.60 -12.09
CA SER A 154 -1.98 -3.32 -11.35
C SER A 154 -3.16 -3.69 -12.26
N LEU A 155 -3.73 -2.70 -12.95
CA LEU A 155 -4.86 -2.96 -13.84
C LEU A 155 -4.50 -3.98 -14.94
N GLU A 156 -3.32 -3.85 -15.55
CA GLU A 156 -2.83 -4.79 -16.58
C GLU A 156 -2.65 -6.22 -16.06
N ILE A 157 -2.15 -6.38 -14.83
CA ILE A 157 -2.01 -7.70 -14.18
C ILE A 157 -3.40 -8.30 -13.89
N ASP A 158 -4.36 -7.52 -13.39
CA ASP A 158 -5.75 -7.99 -13.20
C ASP A 158 -6.36 -8.43 -14.53
N GLN A 159 -6.17 -7.63 -15.58
CA GLN A 159 -6.68 -7.89 -16.93
C GLN A 159 -6.11 -9.17 -17.53
N THR A 160 -4.81 -9.40 -17.38
CA THR A 160 -4.15 -10.61 -17.92
C THR A 160 -4.56 -11.88 -17.20
N LEU A 161 -4.67 -11.85 -15.86
CA LEU A 161 -5.04 -13.02 -15.05
C LEU A 161 -6.53 -13.37 -15.15
N PHE A 162 -7.40 -12.38 -15.35
CA PHE A 162 -8.83 -12.58 -15.52
C PHE A 162 -9.31 -12.54 -16.97
N ARG A 163 -8.37 -12.51 -17.95
CA ARG A 163 -8.62 -12.47 -19.41
C ARG A 163 -9.54 -13.57 -19.92
N ASN A 164 -9.58 -14.73 -19.25
CA ASN A 164 -10.38 -15.89 -19.63
C ASN A 164 -11.79 -15.93 -19.01
N LYS A 165 -12.13 -14.99 -18.12
CA LYS A 165 -13.53 -14.76 -17.75
C LYS A 165 -14.06 -13.70 -18.71
N GLU A 166 -15.12 -14.01 -19.45
CA GLU A 166 -15.86 -12.99 -20.19
C GLU A 166 -16.15 -11.83 -19.22
N VAL A 167 -15.60 -10.65 -19.52
CA VAL A 167 -15.91 -9.44 -18.75
C VAL A 167 -17.42 -9.30 -18.82
N LYS A 168 -18.10 -9.48 -17.68
CA LYS A 168 -19.57 -9.41 -17.65
C LYS A 168 -19.97 -8.07 -18.23
N GLN A 169 -20.85 -8.10 -19.23
CA GLN A 169 -21.41 -6.88 -19.78
C GLN A 169 -22.17 -6.18 -18.65
N VAL A 170 -21.65 -5.03 -18.21
CA VAL A 170 -22.22 -4.30 -17.08
C VAL A 170 -23.55 -3.72 -17.51
N GLN A 171 -24.63 -4.21 -16.90
CA GLN A 171 -25.98 -3.75 -17.24
C GLN A 171 -26.33 -2.51 -16.43
N ALA A 172 -26.67 -1.43 -17.14
CA ALA A 172 -27.18 -0.18 -16.57
C ALA A 172 -26.37 0.31 -15.35
N PRO A 173 -25.07 0.65 -15.51
CA PRO A 173 -24.26 1.21 -14.43
C PRO A 173 -24.86 2.53 -13.91
N ILE A 174 -24.69 2.80 -12.61
CA ILE A 174 -25.11 4.06 -11.99
C ILE A 174 -23.88 4.82 -11.50
N PHE A 175 -23.72 6.04 -12.01
CA PHE A 175 -22.68 6.98 -11.58
C PHE A 175 -23.35 8.14 -10.84
N ILE A 176 -23.04 8.28 -9.55
CA ILE A 176 -23.54 9.36 -8.70
C ILE A 176 -22.50 10.47 -8.66
N SER A 177 -22.88 11.66 -9.10
CA SER A 177 -22.04 12.86 -9.08
C SER A 177 -22.81 14.04 -8.52
N GLY A 178 -22.09 15.03 -8.00
CA GLY A 178 -22.65 16.24 -7.42
C GLY A 178 -21.60 17.01 -6.61
N LEU A 179 -21.95 18.23 -6.21
CA LEU A 179 -21.09 19.04 -5.37
C LEU A 179 -20.90 18.40 -3.99
N ALA A 180 -19.80 18.78 -3.33
CA ALA A 180 -19.58 18.41 -1.93
C ALA A 180 -20.80 18.81 -1.09
N ARG A 181 -21.21 17.93 -0.16
CA ARG A 181 -22.37 18.10 0.72
C ARG A 181 -23.76 18.06 0.05
N ALA A 182 -23.87 17.70 -1.24
CA ALA A 182 -25.16 17.54 -1.93
C ALA A 182 -25.89 16.21 -1.62
N GLY A 183 -25.56 15.50 -0.53
CA GLY A 183 -26.20 14.22 -0.18
C GLY A 183 -25.82 13.01 -1.05
N THR A 184 -24.82 13.13 -1.94
CA THR A 184 -24.41 12.06 -2.86
C THR A 184 -23.99 10.76 -2.17
N THR A 185 -23.38 10.85 -0.98
CA THR A 185 -22.98 9.68 -0.19
C THR A 185 -24.19 8.91 0.35
N ILE A 186 -25.22 9.61 0.84
CA ILE A 186 -26.45 8.96 1.35
C ILE A 186 -27.15 8.24 0.19
N LEU A 187 -27.29 8.93 -0.95
CA LEU A 187 -27.88 8.33 -2.16
C LEU A 187 -27.15 7.05 -2.59
N MET A 188 -25.81 7.08 -2.63
CA MET A 188 -25.01 5.89 -2.93
C MET A 188 -25.27 4.75 -1.97
N ARG A 189 -25.31 5.03 -0.65
CA ARG A 189 -25.57 3.99 0.35
C ARG A 189 -26.96 3.39 0.19
N THR A 190 -27.99 4.21 -0.03
CA THR A 190 -29.35 3.73 -0.29
C THR A 190 -29.41 2.79 -1.49
N PHE A 191 -28.70 3.11 -2.59
CA PHE A 191 -28.59 2.18 -3.72
C PHE A 191 -27.83 0.91 -3.35
N TYR A 192 -26.69 1.04 -2.68
CA TYR A 192 -25.83 -0.10 -2.31
C TYR A 192 -26.56 -1.09 -1.38
N GLU A 193 -27.31 -0.59 -0.41
CA GLU A 193 -28.10 -1.37 0.57
C GLU A 193 -29.19 -2.23 -0.07
N THR A 194 -29.59 -1.95 -1.33
CA THR A 194 -30.52 -2.82 -2.07
C THR A 194 -29.93 -4.20 -2.41
N GLY A 195 -28.61 -4.37 -2.30
CA GLY A 195 -27.91 -5.61 -2.65
C GLY A 195 -27.88 -5.91 -4.16
N LYS A 196 -28.28 -4.95 -5.00
CA LYS A 196 -28.31 -5.08 -6.47
C LYS A 196 -27.06 -4.53 -7.17
N PHE A 197 -26.22 -3.81 -6.43
CA PHE A 197 -25.08 -3.08 -6.98
C PHE A 197 -23.77 -3.53 -6.36
N ARG A 198 -22.73 -3.59 -7.20
CA ARG A 198 -21.34 -3.68 -6.79
C ARG A 198 -20.72 -2.29 -6.89
N SER A 199 -20.24 -1.80 -5.75
CA SER A 199 -19.47 -0.55 -5.60
C SER A 199 -18.19 -0.85 -4.88
N LEU A 200 -17.13 -0.08 -5.15
CA LEU A 200 -15.84 -0.24 -4.46
C LEU A 200 -16.01 0.10 -2.97
N ILE A 201 -15.52 -0.81 -2.12
CA ILE A 201 -15.62 -0.73 -0.66
C ILE A 201 -14.23 -0.60 -0.05
N TYR A 202 -14.16 -0.26 1.24
CA TYR A 202 -12.89 -0.15 1.95
C TYR A 202 -12.07 -1.46 1.96
N ARG A 203 -12.68 -2.65 1.79
CA ARG A 203 -11.93 -3.91 1.60
C ARG A 203 -11.17 -3.98 0.27
N ASP A 204 -11.61 -3.25 -0.74
CA ASP A 204 -10.90 -3.19 -2.03
C ASP A 204 -9.60 -2.38 -1.91
N MET A 205 -9.38 -1.71 -0.77
CA MET A 205 -8.13 -1.01 -0.48
C MET A 205 -7.04 -1.98 0.01
N PRO A 206 -5.78 -1.69 -0.33
CA PRO A 206 -5.33 -0.51 -1.07
C PRO A 206 -5.32 -0.69 -2.60
N TRP A 207 -5.60 -1.89 -3.12
CA TRP A 207 -5.46 -2.25 -4.53
C TRP A 207 -6.77 -2.14 -5.32
N VAL A 208 -7.34 -0.95 -5.34
CA VAL A 208 -8.66 -0.68 -5.92
C VAL A 208 -8.71 -0.96 -7.44
N LEU A 209 -7.58 -0.85 -8.13
CA LEU A 209 -7.45 -1.11 -9.57
C LEU A 209 -7.24 -2.60 -9.91
N MET A 210 -7.13 -3.47 -8.91
CA MET A 210 -7.01 -4.95 -9.03
C MET A 210 -8.07 -5.65 -8.16
N PRO A 211 -9.37 -5.35 -8.33
CA PRO A 211 -10.39 -5.86 -7.43
C PRO A 211 -10.48 -7.41 -7.48
N GLY A 212 -10.20 -8.03 -8.63
CA GLY A 212 -10.25 -9.49 -8.77
C GLY A 212 -9.14 -10.19 -7.98
N ILE A 213 -7.88 -9.77 -8.19
CA ILE A 213 -6.72 -10.36 -7.50
C ILE A 213 -6.74 -10.02 -6.02
N TRP A 214 -7.02 -8.77 -5.67
CA TRP A 214 -6.97 -8.34 -4.28
C TRP A 214 -8.01 -9.03 -3.41
N LYS A 215 -9.24 -9.26 -3.92
CA LYS A 215 -10.26 -10.02 -3.18
C LYS A 215 -9.78 -11.43 -2.82
N ARG A 216 -9.06 -12.11 -3.72
CA ARG A 216 -8.49 -13.45 -3.45
C ARG A 216 -7.33 -13.41 -2.46
N LEU A 217 -6.46 -12.41 -2.55
CA LEU A 217 -5.30 -12.27 -1.66
C LEU A 217 -5.70 -11.80 -0.25
N SER A 218 -6.75 -11.01 -0.13
CA SER A 218 -7.21 -10.42 1.13
C SER A 218 -8.16 -11.31 1.93
N GLN A 219 -8.81 -12.31 1.31
CA GLN A 219 -9.71 -13.28 1.95
C GLN A 219 -9.17 -13.88 3.27
N PRO A 220 -7.91 -14.34 3.37
CA PRO A 220 -7.37 -14.90 4.61
C PRO A 220 -7.20 -13.88 5.74
N PHE A 221 -7.19 -12.59 5.41
CA PHE A 221 -6.96 -11.48 6.34
C PHE A 221 -8.25 -10.73 6.68
N HIS A 222 -9.41 -11.27 6.33
CA HIS A 222 -10.72 -10.69 6.63
C HIS A 222 -10.94 -10.58 8.14
N GLN A 223 -10.77 -9.38 8.67
CA GLN A 223 -11.17 -9.04 10.03
C GLN A 223 -12.53 -8.34 10.00
N ASN A 224 -13.43 -8.76 10.89
CA ASN A 224 -14.62 -7.99 11.22
C ASN A 224 -14.23 -6.95 12.26
N LYS A 225 -14.21 -5.68 11.85
CA LYS A 225 -13.93 -4.56 12.74
C LYS A 225 -15.20 -3.75 12.93
N ALA A 226 -15.41 -3.31 14.17
CA ALA A 226 -16.56 -2.51 14.55
C ALA A 226 -16.65 -1.23 13.69
N ASN A 227 -17.89 -0.78 13.46
CA ASN A 227 -18.20 0.48 12.80
C ASN A 227 -17.39 1.62 13.43
N LYS A 228 -16.85 2.50 12.59
CA LYS A 228 -16.16 3.72 13.01
C LYS A 228 -16.78 4.90 12.29
N GLU A 229 -16.94 6.01 12.98
CA GLU A 229 -17.34 7.25 12.32
C GLU A 229 -16.32 7.63 11.25
N ARG A 230 -16.80 8.03 10.07
CA ARG A 230 -15.94 8.40 8.94
C ARG A 230 -15.09 9.63 9.26
N ALA A 231 -13.96 9.77 8.56
CA ALA A 231 -13.00 10.88 8.78
C ALA A 231 -13.61 12.28 8.66
N HIS A 232 -14.75 12.40 7.97
CA HIS A 232 -15.48 13.64 7.77
C HIS A 232 -16.39 14.07 8.94
N ARG A 233 -16.53 13.25 9.99
CA ARG A 233 -17.28 13.53 11.24
C ARG A 233 -18.66 14.12 11.03
N ASP A 234 -19.46 13.46 10.22
CA ASP A 234 -20.81 13.89 9.85
C ASP A 234 -21.89 12.91 10.34
N GLY A 235 -21.56 12.08 11.34
CA GLY A 235 -22.49 11.09 11.88
C GLY A 235 -22.72 9.85 11.01
N ILE A 236 -22.01 9.72 9.87
CA ILE A 236 -22.08 8.51 9.04
C ILE A 236 -21.06 7.48 9.56
N GLU A 237 -21.57 6.33 10.00
CA GLU A 237 -20.76 5.18 10.36
C GLU A 237 -20.28 4.42 9.12
N VAL A 238 -18.99 4.11 9.08
CA VAL A 238 -18.36 3.31 8.03
C VAL A 238 -17.66 2.09 8.63
N ASN A 239 -17.74 1.00 7.90
CA ASN A 239 -16.99 -0.23 8.14
C ASN A 239 -16.25 -0.64 6.87
N PHE A 240 -15.54 -1.76 6.91
CA PHE A 240 -14.77 -2.22 5.76
C PHE A 240 -15.65 -2.52 4.52
N ASP A 241 -16.92 -2.84 4.74
CA ASP A 241 -17.91 -3.16 3.70
C ASP A 241 -18.68 -1.92 3.20
N SER A 242 -18.32 -0.72 3.68
CA SER A 242 -18.98 0.50 3.26
C SER A 242 -18.48 0.96 1.88
N PRO A 243 -19.39 1.34 0.94
CA PRO A 243 -19.01 1.87 -0.37
C PRO A 243 -18.40 3.26 -0.23
N GLU A 244 -17.43 3.59 -1.08
CA GLU A 244 -16.73 4.87 -1.06
C GLU A 244 -16.28 5.31 -2.47
N ALA A 245 -15.92 6.58 -2.61
CA ALA A 245 -15.56 7.23 -3.86
C ALA A 245 -14.19 6.83 -4.44
N PHE A 246 -13.90 5.53 -4.55
CA PHE A 246 -12.60 5.04 -5.00
C PHE A 246 -12.40 5.03 -6.52
N GLU A 247 -13.45 5.29 -7.31
CA GLU A 247 -13.33 5.45 -8.78
C GLU A 247 -12.35 6.57 -9.17
N GLU A 248 -12.21 7.62 -8.34
CA GLU A 248 -11.26 8.71 -8.60
C GLU A 248 -9.80 8.21 -8.70
N VAL A 249 -9.47 7.08 -8.07
CA VAL A 249 -8.14 6.46 -8.19
C VAL A 249 -7.84 6.07 -9.63
N PHE A 250 -8.82 5.55 -10.36
CA PHE A 250 -8.69 5.26 -11.81
C PHE A 250 -8.40 6.56 -12.56
N TRP A 251 -9.24 7.58 -12.38
CA TRP A 251 -9.11 8.84 -13.08
C TRP A 251 -7.79 9.58 -12.80
N LYS A 252 -7.30 9.55 -11.55
CA LYS A 252 -5.99 10.10 -11.21
C LYS A 252 -4.85 9.32 -11.84
N THR A 253 -5.00 8.01 -12.01
CA THR A 253 -3.96 7.14 -12.59
C THR A 253 -3.78 7.38 -14.07
N PHE A 254 -4.87 7.55 -14.82
CA PHE A 254 -4.84 7.66 -16.28
C PHE A 254 -4.90 9.09 -16.81
N SER A 255 -5.44 10.04 -16.04
CA SER A 255 -5.82 11.36 -16.57
C SER A 255 -5.51 12.55 -15.64
N ALA A 256 -4.84 12.36 -14.50
CA ALA A 256 -4.67 13.43 -13.50
C ALA A 256 -4.17 14.76 -14.10
N ASN A 257 -3.13 14.71 -14.93
CA ASN A 257 -2.48 15.90 -15.49
C ASN A 257 -3.35 16.68 -16.49
N GLU A 258 -4.51 16.15 -16.87
CA GLU A 258 -5.42 16.76 -17.85
C GLU A 258 -6.56 17.56 -17.19
N TYR A 259 -6.87 17.30 -15.91
CA TYR A 259 -7.98 17.94 -15.21
C TYR A 259 -7.66 18.45 -13.81
N LEU A 260 -6.58 17.95 -13.19
CA LEU A 260 -6.17 18.29 -11.83
C LEU A 260 -4.90 19.15 -11.87
N PHE A 261 -5.06 20.45 -11.65
CA PHE A 261 -3.96 21.42 -11.56
C PHE A 261 -3.76 21.88 -10.11
N GLU A 262 -2.64 22.57 -9.84
CA GLU A 262 -2.31 23.01 -8.47
C GLU A 262 -3.35 23.99 -7.89
N ASP A 263 -4.00 24.77 -8.75
CA ASP A 263 -4.86 25.90 -8.41
C ASP A 263 -6.30 25.75 -8.89
N HIS A 264 -6.60 24.82 -9.80
CA HIS A 264 -7.94 24.63 -10.34
C HIS A 264 -8.21 23.22 -10.84
N LEU A 265 -9.49 22.95 -11.08
CA LEU A 265 -9.98 21.78 -11.81
C LEU A 265 -10.49 22.23 -13.18
N SER A 266 -10.15 21.49 -14.23
CA SER A 266 -10.65 21.76 -15.58
C SER A 266 -11.67 20.71 -16.02
N PRO A 267 -12.70 21.07 -16.81
CA PRO A 267 -13.46 20.11 -17.58
C PRO A 267 -12.54 19.22 -18.42
N TYR A 268 -12.92 17.96 -18.57
CA TYR A 268 -12.09 16.92 -19.17
C TYR A 268 -12.89 16.00 -20.08
N SER A 269 -12.32 15.69 -21.24
CA SER A 269 -12.81 14.70 -22.18
C SER A 269 -11.75 13.61 -22.34
N ALA A 270 -12.04 12.42 -21.83
CA ALA A 270 -11.17 11.26 -21.98
C ALA A 270 -11.06 10.80 -23.44
N SER A 271 -9.87 10.31 -23.79
CA SER A 271 -9.62 9.64 -25.06
C SER A 271 -10.33 8.28 -25.15
N GLU A 272 -10.56 7.79 -26.36
CA GLU A 272 -11.13 6.44 -26.61
C GLU A 272 -10.39 5.34 -25.85
N GLU A 273 -9.07 5.47 -25.71
CA GLU A 273 -8.23 4.53 -25.00
C GLU A 273 -8.54 4.50 -23.49
N VAL A 274 -8.70 5.67 -22.87
CA VAL A 274 -9.07 5.78 -21.45
C VAL A 274 -10.50 5.29 -21.23
N ILE A 275 -11.43 5.62 -22.14
CA ILE A 275 -12.81 5.13 -22.10
C ILE A 275 -12.84 3.60 -22.18
N HIS A 276 -12.07 3.00 -23.09
CA HIS A 276 -11.96 1.54 -23.18
C HIS A 276 -11.43 0.92 -21.88
N ARG A 277 -10.36 1.47 -21.30
CA ARG A 277 -9.85 1.01 -20.00
C ARG A 277 -10.86 1.17 -18.87
N PHE A 278 -11.64 2.24 -18.89
CA PHE A 278 -12.66 2.49 -17.89
C PHE A 278 -13.78 1.44 -17.95
N ARG A 279 -14.25 1.09 -19.16
CA ARG A 279 -15.21 -0.01 -19.35
C ARG A 279 -14.69 -1.33 -18.81
N GLN A 280 -13.42 -1.65 -19.09
CA GLN A 280 -12.79 -2.87 -18.59
C GLN A 280 -12.71 -2.87 -17.06
N PHE A 281 -12.27 -1.76 -16.47
CA PHE A 281 -12.21 -1.58 -15.02
C PHE A 281 -13.58 -1.78 -14.36
N VAL A 282 -14.62 -1.14 -14.89
CA VAL A 282 -16.01 -1.28 -14.40
C VAL A 282 -16.48 -2.72 -14.49
N GLY A 283 -16.21 -3.39 -15.61
CA GLY A 283 -16.51 -4.81 -15.82
C GLY A 283 -15.78 -5.74 -14.85
N GLN A 284 -14.53 -5.46 -14.52
CA GLN A 284 -13.74 -6.20 -13.52
C GLN A 284 -14.29 -6.00 -12.11
N VAL A 285 -14.65 -4.77 -11.74
CA VAL A 285 -15.25 -4.48 -10.44
C VAL A 285 -16.52 -5.31 -10.26
N VAL A 286 -17.42 -5.33 -11.25
CA VAL A 286 -18.64 -6.16 -11.21
C VAL A 286 -18.30 -7.65 -11.21
N SER A 287 -17.33 -8.08 -12.01
CA SER A 287 -16.93 -9.50 -12.11
C SER A 287 -16.18 -10.01 -10.88
N SER A 288 -15.65 -9.11 -10.04
CA SER A 288 -15.08 -9.46 -8.73
C SER A 288 -16.15 -9.89 -7.72
N GLU A 289 -17.43 -9.64 -8.02
CA GLU A 289 -18.53 -10.02 -7.15
C GLU A 289 -19.01 -11.44 -7.41
N GLU A 290 -19.19 -12.20 -6.33
CA GLU A 290 -19.65 -13.59 -6.36
C GLU A 290 -21.15 -13.67 -6.13
N GLN A 291 -21.75 -12.67 -5.49
CA GLN A 291 -23.20 -12.59 -5.30
C GLN A 291 -23.93 -12.43 -6.63
N PRO A 292 -24.81 -13.36 -7.02
CA PRO A 292 -25.53 -13.27 -8.29
C PRO A 292 -26.43 -12.05 -8.42
N SER A 293 -26.83 -11.42 -7.30
CA SER A 293 -27.71 -10.25 -7.27
C SER A 293 -26.98 -8.94 -7.59
N GLN A 294 -25.66 -8.86 -7.36
CA GLN A 294 -24.86 -7.64 -7.53
C GLN A 294 -24.24 -7.57 -8.92
N GLN A 295 -25.08 -7.36 -9.93
CA GLN A 295 -24.65 -7.36 -11.35
C GLN A 295 -24.48 -5.96 -11.94
N ARG A 296 -24.83 -4.91 -11.19
CA ARG A 296 -24.80 -3.53 -11.66
C ARG A 296 -23.68 -2.76 -11.00
N TYR A 297 -22.94 -1.97 -11.76
CA TYR A 297 -21.92 -1.11 -11.19
C TYR A 297 -22.56 0.12 -10.53
N LEU A 298 -22.04 0.50 -9.37
CA LEU A 298 -22.39 1.73 -8.67
C LEU A 298 -21.12 2.45 -8.26
N SER A 299 -21.01 3.73 -8.59
CA SER A 299 -19.96 4.58 -8.04
C SER A 299 -20.50 5.93 -7.63
N LYS A 300 -19.78 6.57 -6.70
CA LYS A 300 -19.95 7.97 -6.39
C LYS A 300 -18.61 8.65 -6.61
N ASN A 301 -18.59 9.71 -7.40
CA ASN A 301 -17.42 10.56 -7.53
C ASN A 301 -17.86 11.98 -7.87
N ASN A 302 -17.52 12.93 -6.99
CA ASN A 302 -17.91 14.33 -7.18
C ASN A 302 -17.22 14.95 -8.40
N ASN A 303 -15.99 14.52 -8.68
CA ASN A 303 -15.21 15.01 -9.82
C ASN A 303 -15.69 14.43 -11.15
N ASN A 304 -16.71 13.55 -11.15
CA ASN A 304 -17.35 13.12 -12.39
C ASN A 304 -18.10 14.27 -13.07
N ILE A 305 -18.45 15.34 -12.35
CA ILE A 305 -19.03 16.56 -12.94
C ILE A 305 -18.13 17.15 -14.05
N LEU A 306 -16.81 16.94 -13.96
CA LEU A 306 -15.84 17.45 -14.94
C LEU A 306 -15.83 16.64 -16.25
N ARG A 307 -16.37 15.42 -16.25
CA ARG A 307 -16.16 14.42 -17.31
C ARG A 307 -17.42 13.61 -17.67
N LEU A 308 -18.60 14.18 -17.42
CA LEU A 308 -19.89 13.52 -17.66
C LEU A 308 -20.04 13.02 -19.11
N GLY A 309 -19.50 13.77 -20.08
CA GLY A 309 -19.50 13.37 -21.50
C GLY A 309 -18.79 12.04 -21.74
N SER A 310 -17.60 11.88 -21.17
CA SER A 310 -16.81 10.64 -21.29
C SER A 310 -17.42 9.47 -20.54
N ILE A 311 -18.04 9.71 -19.37
CA ILE A 311 -18.76 8.67 -18.63
C ILE A 311 -19.99 8.20 -19.39
N ARG A 312 -20.71 9.12 -20.04
CA ARG A 312 -21.86 8.76 -20.90
C ARG A 312 -21.43 7.96 -22.12
N GLN A 313 -20.23 8.23 -22.64
CA GLN A 313 -19.69 7.51 -23.78
C GLN A 313 -19.24 6.10 -23.39
N ALA A 314 -18.67 5.92 -22.19
CA ALA A 314 -18.24 4.64 -21.65
C ALA A 314 -19.40 3.67 -21.45
#